data_AF-A0A1H8PKK9-F1
#
_entry.id   AF-A0A1H8PKK9-F1
#
_cell.length_a   1.000
_cell.length_b   1.000
_cell.length_c   1.000
_cell.angle_alpha   90.00
_cell.angle_beta   90.00
_cell.angle_gamma   90.00
#
_symmetry.space_group_name_H-M   'P 1'
#
loop_
_entity.id
_entity.type
_entity.pdbx_description
1 polymer ?
#
loop_
_entity_poly.entity_id
_entity_poly.type
_entity_poly.pdbx_seq_one_letter_code
_entity_poly.pdbx_strand_id
1 'polypeptide(L)'
;MDCQEVSQRGRPDKKRYHITDAGREAFVAALLQSPGRHKVRSEFLALLCFAHFLPPEQTQWVLDERYKEFQAAMEEANRWLADRGDTAPAGMRFAAGFRRAVMAAACTYMREHRSELKSG
;
A
#
# COMPACT_ATOMS: atom_id res chain seq x y z
N MET A 1 27.88 2.59 -1.62
CA MET A 1 27.10 2.11 -2.77
C MET A 1 28.14 1.80 -3.83
N ASP A 2 28.31 0.53 -4.15
CA ASP A 2 29.29 0.13 -5.16
C ASP A 2 28.56 -0.15 -6.46
N CYS A 3 29.09 0.39 -7.56
CA CYS A 3 28.51 0.27 -8.89
C CYS A 3 29.40 -0.62 -9.74
N GLN A 4 28.83 -1.70 -10.28
CA GLN A 4 29.50 -2.55 -11.26
C GLN A 4 28.76 -2.49 -12.60
N GLU A 5 29.51 -2.27 -13.68
CA GLU A 5 28.99 -2.40 -15.04
C GLU A 5 29.00 -3.87 -15.45
N VAL A 6 27.82 -4.38 -15.83
CA VAL A 6 27.65 -5.76 -16.29
C VAL A 6 27.28 -5.73 -17.77
N SER A 7 28.24 -6.11 -18.61
CA SER A 7 28.03 -6.18 -20.06
C SER A 7 27.03 -7.26 -20.43
N GLN A 8 26.19 -6.96 -21.41
CA GLN A 8 25.13 -7.85 -21.86
C GLN A 8 25.18 -8.05 -23.37
N ARG A 9 25.05 -9.29 -23.82
CA ARG A 9 25.07 -9.60 -25.25
C ARG A 9 23.82 -9.03 -25.92
N GLY A 10 24.01 -8.07 -26.83
CA GLY A 10 22.94 -7.43 -27.61
C GLY A 10 22.10 -6.40 -26.84
N ARG A 11 22.54 -5.95 -25.67
CA ARG A 11 21.88 -4.89 -24.88
C ARG A 11 22.93 -3.94 -24.26
N PRO A 12 22.59 -2.68 -23.99
CA PRO A 12 23.47 -1.78 -23.26
C PRO A 12 23.85 -2.34 -21.89
N ASP A 13 25.06 -2.01 -21.45
CA ASP A 13 25.60 -2.41 -20.16
C ASP A 13 24.68 -1.94 -19.02
N LYS A 14 24.46 -2.84 -18.07
CA LYS A 14 23.60 -2.56 -16.91
C LYS A 14 24.46 -2.23 -15.71
N LYS A 15 24.18 -1.08 -15.11
CA LYS A 15 24.71 -0.73 -13.78
C LYS A 15 23.99 -1.57 -12.73
N ARG A 16 24.75 -2.38 -11.99
CA ARG A 16 24.29 -3.08 -10.78
C ARG A 16 24.81 -2.37 -9.55
N TYR A 17 23.93 -2.12 -8.61
CA TYR A 17 24.25 -1.49 -7.33
C TYR A 17 24.27 -2.53 -6.23
N HIS A 18 25.34 -2.54 -5.44
CA HIS A 18 25.48 -3.38 -4.26
C HIS A 18 25.56 -2.50 -3.01
N ILE A 19 24.83 -2.89 -1.97
CA ILE A 19 24.94 -2.23 -0.66
C ILE A 19 26.29 -2.58 -0.04
N THR A 20 27.02 -1.57 0.40
CA THR A 20 28.29 -1.73 1.12
C THR A 20 28.02 -2.04 2.59
N ASP A 21 29.04 -2.49 3.32
CA ASP A 21 28.92 -2.72 4.77
C ASP A 21 28.56 -1.44 5.52
N ALA A 22 29.24 -0.33 5.21
CA ALA A 22 28.85 0.99 5.71
C ALA A 22 27.40 1.37 5.36
N GLY A 23 26.91 0.94 4.19
CA GLY A 23 25.51 1.13 3.80
C GLY A 23 24.54 0.28 4.64
N ARG A 24 24.92 -0.95 5.01
CA ARG A 24 24.13 -1.80 5.90
C ARG A 24 24.07 -1.23 7.32
N GLU A 25 25.19 -0.75 7.83
CA GLU A 25 25.26 -0.09 9.15
C GLU A 25 24.37 1.16 9.18
N ALA A 26 24.48 2.02 8.17
CA ALA A 26 23.62 3.20 8.03
C ALA A 26 22.14 2.83 7.93
N PHE A 27 21.80 1.76 7.20
CA PHE A 27 20.44 1.25 7.10
C PHE A 27 19.90 0.81 8.47
N VAL A 28 20.66 0.03 9.24
CA VAL A 28 20.26 -0.41 10.59
C VAL A 28 20.13 0.79 11.54
N ALA A 29 21.07 1.73 11.51
CA ALA A 29 21.00 2.94 12.32
C ALA A 29 19.73 3.76 12.02
N ALA A 30 19.36 3.89 10.74
CA ALA A 30 18.12 4.57 10.35
C ALA A 30 16.87 3.84 10.85
N LEU A 31 16.85 2.50 10.84
CA LEU A 31 15.73 1.72 11.40
C LEU A 31 15.57 1.97 12.90
N LEU A 32 16.67 2.04 13.65
CA LEU A 32 16.65 2.26 15.10
C LEU A 32 16.18 3.68 15.48
N GLN A 33 16.36 4.66 14.60
CA GLN A 33 15.90 6.04 14.82
C GLN A 33 14.44 6.26 14.36
N SER A 34 13.82 5.28 13.70
CA SER A 34 12.47 5.43 13.16
C SER A 34 11.44 5.50 14.28
N PRO A 35 10.56 6.53 14.32
CA PRO A 35 9.54 6.65 15.34
C PRO A 35 8.32 5.72 15.11
N GLY A 36 8.33 4.90 14.06
CA GLY A 36 7.28 3.90 13.80
C GLY A 36 5.86 4.45 13.60
N ARG A 37 5.72 5.74 13.24
CA ARG A 37 4.40 6.41 13.18
C ARG A 37 3.56 5.90 12.00
N HIS A 38 2.35 5.43 12.28
CA HIS A 38 1.34 5.15 11.27
C HIS A 38 0.48 6.40 11.01
N LYS A 39 0.71 7.10 9.89
CA LYS A 39 -0.03 8.31 9.50
C LYS A 39 -0.93 8.01 8.30
N VAL A 40 -2.21 8.34 8.39
CA VAL A 40 -3.18 8.21 7.29
C VAL A 40 -3.63 9.60 6.85
N ARG A 41 -3.44 9.91 5.56
CA ARG A 41 -4.02 11.09 4.91
C ARG A 41 -4.84 10.61 3.73
N SER A 42 -6.17 10.67 3.87
CA SER A 42 -7.11 10.17 2.87
C SER A 42 -7.85 11.34 2.22
N GLU A 43 -7.49 11.65 0.97
CA GLU A 43 -8.21 12.65 0.17
C GLU A 43 -9.63 12.18 -0.13
N PHE A 44 -9.83 10.87 -0.27
CA PHE A 44 -11.15 10.25 -0.37
C PHE A 44 -12.05 10.60 0.83
N LEU A 45 -11.58 10.37 2.05
CA LEU A 45 -12.38 10.65 3.24
C LEU A 45 -12.61 12.15 3.41
N ALA A 46 -11.58 12.96 3.11
CA ALA A 46 -11.72 14.42 3.11
C ALA A 46 -12.81 14.88 2.13
N LEU A 47 -12.85 14.32 0.92
CA LEU A 47 -13.89 14.61 -0.07
C LEU A 47 -15.28 14.20 0.42
N LEU A 48 -15.41 13.01 1.02
CA LEU A 48 -16.69 12.52 1.53
C LEU A 48 -17.26 13.34 2.70
N CYS A 49 -16.42 14.00 3.50
CA CYS A 49 -16.89 14.97 4.51
C CYS A 49 -17.73 16.09 3.89
N PHE A 50 -17.53 16.38 2.61
CA PHE A 50 -18.23 17.42 1.84
C PHE A 50 -19.15 16.84 0.76
N ALA A 51 -19.52 15.55 0.87
CA ALA A 51 -20.33 14.87 -0.13
C ALA A 51 -21.70 15.54 -0.41
N HIS A 52 -22.24 16.29 0.56
CA HIS A 52 -23.48 17.07 0.42
C HIS A 52 -23.38 18.24 -0.59
N PHE A 53 -22.17 18.61 -1.02
CA PHE A 53 -21.95 19.56 -2.11
C PHE A 53 -21.73 18.90 -3.48
N LEU A 54 -21.64 17.57 -3.53
CA LEU A 54 -21.35 16.82 -4.74
C LEU A 54 -22.62 16.29 -5.40
N PRO A 55 -22.68 16.23 -6.74
CA PRO A 55 -23.72 15.47 -7.42
C PRO A 55 -23.74 14.01 -6.95
N PRO A 56 -24.92 13.38 -6.75
CA PRO A 56 -25.01 11.99 -6.29
C PRO A 56 -24.24 11.00 -7.16
N GLU A 57 -24.22 11.21 -8.48
CA GLU A 57 -23.46 10.38 -9.43
C GLU A 57 -21.94 10.46 -9.19
N GLN A 58 -21.43 11.66 -8.89
CA GLN A 58 -20.01 11.86 -8.58
C GLN A 58 -19.63 11.15 -7.28
N THR A 59 -20.46 11.27 -6.23
CA THR A 59 -20.24 10.56 -4.96
C THR A 59 -20.24 9.05 -5.15
N GLN A 60 -21.17 8.51 -5.95
CA GLN A 60 -21.21 7.09 -6.27
C GLN A 60 -19.97 6.62 -7.03
N TRP A 61 -19.55 7.37 -8.05
CA TRP A 61 -18.35 7.05 -8.82
C TRP A 61 -17.10 7.01 -7.92
N VAL A 62 -16.91 8.00 -7.04
CA VAL A 62 -15.79 8.04 -6.10
C VAL A 62 -15.81 6.81 -5.16
N LEU A 63 -16.98 6.47 -4.61
CA LEU A 63 -17.14 5.31 -3.74
C LEU A 63 -16.77 4.01 -4.46
N ASP A 64 -17.25 3.83 -5.69
CA ASP A 64 -16.97 2.62 -6.48
C ASP A 64 -15.49 2.50 -6.84
N GLU A 65 -14.85 3.60 -7.24
CA GLU A 65 -13.42 3.59 -7.55
C GLU A 65 -12.57 3.28 -6.33
N ARG A 66 -12.85 3.91 -5.17
CA ARG A 66 -12.10 3.59 -3.94
C ARG A 66 -12.36 2.18 -3.44
N TYR A 67 -13.59 1.68 -3.57
CA TYR A 67 -13.91 0.31 -3.19
C TYR A 67 -13.11 -0.70 -4.02
N LYS A 68 -13.04 -0.52 -5.35
CA LYS A 68 -12.22 -1.36 -6.23
C LYS A 68 -10.74 -1.32 -5.84
N GLU A 69 -10.20 -0.15 -5.55
CA GLU A 69 -8.80 -0.01 -5.10
C GLU A 69 -8.52 -0.77 -3.80
N PHE A 70 -9.40 -0.65 -2.80
CA PHE A 70 -9.24 -1.36 -1.53
C PHE A 70 -9.38 -2.88 -1.70
N GLN A 71 -10.29 -3.34 -2.56
CA GLN A 71 -10.39 -4.76 -2.92
C GLN A 71 -9.11 -5.26 -3.59
N ALA A 72 -8.57 -4.53 -4.58
CA ALA A 72 -7.33 -4.89 -5.25
C ALA A 72 -6.14 -4.93 -4.27
N ALA A 73 -6.05 -3.97 -3.34
CA ALA A 73 -5.03 -3.97 -2.30
C ALA A 73 -5.19 -5.14 -1.31
N MET A 74 -6.42 -5.50 -0.95
CA MET A 74 -6.69 -6.68 -0.13
C MET A 74 -6.25 -7.96 -0.85
N GLU A 75 -6.60 -8.12 -2.13
CA GLU A 75 -6.25 -9.28 -2.93
C GLU A 75 -4.74 -9.41 -3.15
N GLU A 76 -4.04 -8.32 -3.42
CA GLU A 76 -2.59 -8.35 -3.55
C GLU A 76 -1.93 -8.77 -2.22
N ALA A 77 -2.47 -8.37 -1.06
CA ALA A 77 -1.95 -8.82 0.23
C ALA A 77 -2.22 -10.32 0.43
N ASN A 78 -3.39 -10.81 0.02
CA ASN A 78 -3.73 -12.22 0.05
C ASN A 78 -2.80 -13.04 -0.84
N ARG A 79 -2.56 -12.61 -2.09
CA ARG A 79 -1.65 -13.28 -3.02
C ARG A 79 -0.24 -13.31 -2.45
N TRP A 80 0.26 -12.18 -1.94
CA TRP A 80 1.61 -12.14 -1.35
C TRP A 80 1.74 -13.09 -0.15
N LEU A 81 0.73 -13.16 0.72
CA LEU A 81 0.72 -14.07 1.86
C LEU A 81 0.66 -15.55 1.42
N ALA A 82 -0.09 -15.87 0.37
CA ALA A 82 -0.14 -17.22 -0.17
C ALA A 82 1.19 -17.64 -0.83
N ASP A 83 1.79 -16.74 -1.62
CA ASP A 83 2.98 -17.05 -2.40
C ASP A 83 4.26 -17.06 -1.54
N ARG A 84 4.34 -16.19 -0.53
CA ARG A 84 5.58 -15.91 0.20
C ARG A 84 5.45 -15.95 1.71
N GLY A 85 4.22 -16.08 2.24
CA GLY A 85 3.96 -16.01 3.67
C GLY A 85 4.85 -16.94 4.47
N ASP A 86 4.93 -18.21 4.09
CA ASP A 86 5.66 -19.21 4.90
C ASP A 86 7.18 -19.00 4.96
N THR A 87 7.75 -18.37 3.93
CA THR A 87 9.21 -18.14 3.84
C THR A 87 9.63 -16.72 4.19
N ALA A 88 8.68 -15.79 4.29
CA ALA A 88 8.98 -14.39 4.58
C ALA A 88 9.27 -14.14 6.08
N PRO A 89 10.14 -13.17 6.40
CA PRO A 89 10.34 -12.70 7.77
C PRO A 89 9.03 -12.30 8.45
N ALA A 90 8.92 -12.57 9.76
CA ALA A 90 7.69 -12.34 10.53
C ALA A 90 7.16 -10.91 10.42
N GLY A 91 8.05 -9.90 10.42
CA GLY A 91 7.65 -8.49 10.26
C GLY A 91 6.98 -8.19 8.91
N MET A 92 7.42 -8.82 7.82
CA MET A 92 6.79 -8.65 6.50
C MET A 92 5.42 -9.32 6.46
N ARG A 93 5.29 -10.52 7.03
CA ARG A 93 4.00 -11.21 7.16
C ARG A 93 3.01 -10.40 7.99
N PHE A 94 3.48 -9.85 9.10
CA PHE A 94 2.68 -8.97 9.95
C PHE A 94 2.17 -7.76 9.15
N ALA A 95 3.05 -7.06 8.43
CA ALA A 95 2.66 -5.91 7.62
C ALA A 95 1.62 -6.26 6.53
N ALA A 96 1.82 -7.38 5.82
CA ALA A 96 0.86 -7.85 4.81
C ALA A 96 -0.49 -8.25 5.44
N GLY A 97 -0.47 -8.96 6.57
CA GLY A 97 -1.67 -9.33 7.32
C GLY A 97 -2.42 -8.11 7.86
N PHE A 98 -1.69 -7.12 8.36
CA PHE A 98 -2.25 -5.85 8.80
C PHE A 98 -2.93 -5.11 7.64
N ARG A 99 -2.28 -5.00 6.47
CA ARG A 99 -2.89 -4.40 5.27
C ARG A 99 -4.18 -5.12 4.89
N ARG A 100 -4.15 -6.45 4.84
CA ARG A 100 -5.33 -7.27 4.54
C ARG A 100 -6.48 -6.96 5.49
N ALA A 101 -6.22 -6.94 6.81
CA ALA A 101 -7.24 -6.69 7.82
C ALA A 101 -7.87 -5.30 7.68
N VAL A 102 -7.05 -4.25 7.52
CA VAL A 102 -7.53 -2.87 7.36
C VAL A 102 -8.35 -2.72 6.08
N MET A 103 -7.89 -3.26 4.95
CA MET A 103 -8.63 -3.17 3.68
C MET A 103 -9.93 -3.96 3.71
N ALA A 104 -9.95 -5.15 4.35
CA ALA A 104 -11.18 -5.91 4.53
C ALA A 104 -12.21 -5.13 5.36
N ALA A 105 -11.79 -4.51 6.46
CA ALA A 105 -12.67 -3.67 7.28
C ALA A 105 -13.19 -2.46 6.49
N ALA A 106 -12.33 -1.78 5.72
CA ALA A 106 -12.72 -0.65 4.88
C ALA A 106 -13.76 -1.06 3.82
N CYS A 107 -13.55 -2.16 3.11
CA CYS A 107 -14.50 -2.69 2.12
C CYS A 107 -15.85 -3.03 2.76
N THR A 108 -15.84 -3.71 3.93
CA THR A 108 -17.07 -4.03 4.66
C THR A 108 -17.84 -2.76 5.02
N TYR A 109 -17.17 -1.77 5.62
CA TYR A 109 -17.78 -0.50 6.00
C TYR A 109 -18.39 0.22 4.78
N MET A 110 -17.64 0.33 3.69
CA MET A 110 -18.15 0.99 2.47
C MET A 110 -19.38 0.27 1.90
N ARG A 111 -19.37 -1.06 1.88
CA ARG A 111 -20.50 -1.84 1.38
C ARG A 111 -21.76 -1.65 2.23
N GLU A 112 -21.60 -1.59 3.54
CA GLU A 112 -22.72 -1.45 4.51
C GLU A 112 -23.27 -0.03 4.56
N HIS A 113 -22.42 0.99 4.44
CA HIS A 113 -22.81 2.39 4.70
C HIS A 113 -22.95 3.26 3.44
N ARG A 114 -22.56 2.78 2.23
CA ARG A 114 -22.59 3.62 1.01
C ARG A 114 -23.97 4.17 0.64
N SER A 115 -25.06 3.55 1.08
CA SER A 115 -26.41 4.06 0.83
C SER A 115 -26.75 5.32 1.62
N GLU A 116 -26.09 5.56 2.75
CA GLU A 116 -26.31 6.76 3.58
C GLU A 116 -25.94 8.04 2.83
N LEU A 117 -25.01 7.94 1.88
CA LEU A 117 -24.53 9.05 1.06
C LEU A 117 -25.40 9.32 -0.18
N LYS A 118 -26.53 8.61 -0.34
CA LYS A 118 -27.46 8.80 -1.46
C LYS A 118 -28.64 9.74 -1.15
N SER A 119 -28.77 10.20 0.10
CA SER A 119 -29.97 10.89 0.60
C SER A 119 -29.81 12.40 0.81
N GLY A 120 -28.84 13.03 0.12
CA GLY A 120 -28.64 14.48 0.09
C GLY A 120 -29.20 15.14 -1.16
#